data_AF-A0A7S2T782-F1
#
_entry.id   AF-A0A7S2T782-F1
#
_cell.length_a   1.000
_cell.length_b   1.000
_cell.length_c   1.000
_cell.angle_alpha   90.00
_cell.angle_beta   90.00
_cell.angle_gamma   90.00
#
_symmetry.space_group_name_H-M   'P 1'
#
loop_
_entity.id
_entity.type
_entity.pdbx_description
1 polymer ?
#
loop_
_entity_poly.entity_id
_entity_poly.type
_entity_poly.pdbx_seq_one_letter_code
_entity_poly.pdbx_strand_id
1 'polypeptide(L)'
;LLWTKGKQAAPLEQEADRVNDRRTVQRRIDSHLYLLLKSKETERWFFPHVPHAARETLRQTCERALETFVDHGKVETFFIGNGPCGMLPVEDEGNGNVFLIPVELIKGSPRLNKKVADSVSDFAWVAKDEMPEYFESQETRDYLDKLLQDKSDYYGSGTSQAH
;
A
#
# COMPACT_ATOMS: atom_id res chain seq x y z
N LEU A 1 45.43 -6.59 0.16
CA LEU A 1 44.07 -5.98 0.26
C LEU A 1 43.66 -5.43 -1.12
N LEU A 2 43.21 -6.28 -2.04
CA LEU A 2 42.88 -5.89 -3.43
C LEU A 2 41.44 -6.26 -3.87
N TRP A 3 40.61 -6.77 -2.96
CA TRP A 3 39.27 -7.31 -3.29
C TRP A 3 38.13 -6.27 -3.25
N THR A 4 38.42 -4.99 -2.98
CA THR A 4 37.42 -3.91 -2.89
C THR A 4 37.46 -2.91 -4.05
N LYS A 5 38.47 -2.98 -4.94
CA LYS A 5 38.52 -2.11 -6.13
C LYS A 5 37.45 -2.57 -7.13
N GLY A 6 36.31 -1.88 -7.16
CA GLY A 6 35.24 -2.06 -8.14
C GLY A 6 33.85 -2.37 -7.57
N LYS A 7 33.68 -2.47 -6.25
CA LYS A 7 32.36 -2.63 -5.64
C LYS A 7 31.81 -1.27 -5.23
N GLN A 8 30.91 -0.72 -6.02
CA GLN A 8 30.12 0.46 -5.66
C GLN A 8 28.76 -0.01 -5.15
N ALA A 9 28.31 0.55 -4.02
CA ALA A 9 26.96 0.27 -3.52
C ALA A 9 25.93 0.78 -4.54
N ALA A 10 24.87 -0.01 -4.73
CA ALA A 10 23.74 0.46 -5.53
C ALA A 10 23.13 1.71 -4.86
N PRO A 11 22.76 2.75 -5.63
CA PRO A 11 22.10 3.91 -5.08
C PRO A 11 20.74 3.53 -4.49
N LEU A 12 20.38 4.13 -3.35
CA LEU A 12 19.05 3.96 -2.74
C LEU A 12 17.99 4.70 -3.58
N GLU A 13 18.32 5.90 -4.04
CA GLU A 13 17.46 6.68 -4.94
C GLU A 13 17.38 6.01 -6.32
N GLN A 14 16.15 5.75 -6.78
CA GLN A 14 15.84 5.21 -8.10
C GLN A 14 15.40 6.33 -9.05
N GLU A 15 15.34 6.04 -10.35
CA GLU A 15 14.84 7.01 -11.33
C GLU A 15 13.38 7.42 -11.07
N ALA A 16 12.55 6.47 -10.61
CA ALA A 16 11.18 6.73 -10.21
C ALA A 16 11.06 7.71 -9.03
N ASP A 17 12.07 7.79 -8.16
CA ASP A 17 12.10 8.78 -7.07
C ASP A 17 12.33 10.19 -7.63
N ARG A 18 13.20 10.34 -8.63
CA ARG A 18 13.53 11.64 -9.24
C ARG A 18 12.36 12.29 -9.95
N VAL A 19 11.51 11.48 -10.58
CA VAL A 19 10.30 11.96 -11.28
C VAL A 19 9.03 11.78 -10.46
N ASN A 20 9.14 11.30 -9.21
CA ASN A 20 8.02 10.96 -8.34
C ASN A 20 6.97 10.05 -9.03
N ASP A 21 7.42 9.02 -9.74
CA ASP A 21 6.53 8.06 -10.40
C ASP A 21 5.95 7.08 -9.38
N ARG A 22 4.73 7.40 -8.92
CA ARG A 22 3.99 6.58 -7.96
C ARG A 22 3.31 5.35 -8.58
N ARG A 23 3.52 5.03 -9.86
CA ARG A 23 2.92 3.83 -10.50
C ARG A 23 3.78 2.57 -10.38
N THR A 24 4.96 2.67 -9.78
CA THR A 24 5.89 1.56 -9.60
C THR A 24 6.24 1.33 -8.13
N VAL A 25 6.49 0.07 -7.79
CA VAL A 25 7.10 -0.33 -6.51
C VAL A 25 8.61 -0.13 -6.49
N GLN A 26 9.23 0.17 -7.64
CA GLN A 26 10.68 0.42 -7.76
C GLN A 26 11.03 1.87 -7.46
N ARG A 27 10.53 2.38 -6.34
CA ARG A 27 10.78 3.71 -5.79
C ARG A 27 10.79 3.60 -4.27
N ARG A 28 11.41 4.54 -3.55
CA ARG A 28 11.44 4.59 -2.07
C ARG A 28 11.74 3.24 -1.44
N ILE A 29 12.85 2.62 -1.86
CA ILE A 29 13.26 1.28 -1.40
C ILE A 29 13.47 1.21 0.12
N ASP A 30 13.63 2.36 0.77
CA ASP A 30 13.79 2.52 2.20
C ASP A 30 12.46 2.57 2.98
N SER A 31 11.31 2.57 2.30
CA SER A 31 9.98 2.82 2.88
C SER A 31 8.98 1.72 2.49
N HIS A 32 7.93 1.54 3.29
CA HIS A 32 6.78 0.71 2.91
C HIS A 32 5.87 1.48 1.94
N LEU A 33 5.47 0.81 0.86
CA LEU A 33 4.52 1.34 -0.12
C LEU A 33 3.20 0.59 -0.04
N TYR A 34 2.10 1.34 0.00
CA TYR A 34 0.73 0.84 0.07
C TYR A 34 -0.01 1.10 -1.24
N LEU A 35 -0.78 0.13 -1.72
CA LEU A 35 -1.58 0.28 -2.94
C LEU A 35 -2.86 1.06 -2.64
N LEU A 36 -3.06 2.17 -3.35
CA LEU A 36 -4.32 2.90 -3.41
C LEU A 36 -4.89 2.87 -4.83
N LEU A 37 -6.21 2.86 -4.92
CA LEU A 37 -6.97 2.91 -6.17
C LEU A 37 -7.89 4.13 -6.14
N LYS A 38 -8.17 4.70 -7.31
CA LYS A 38 -9.13 5.79 -7.47
C LYS A 38 -10.41 5.28 -8.14
N SER A 39 -11.55 5.48 -7.50
CA SER A 39 -12.85 5.07 -8.05
C SER A 39 -13.24 5.96 -9.22
N LYS A 40 -13.75 5.39 -10.32
CA LYS A 40 -14.34 6.19 -11.41
C LYS A 40 -15.68 6.83 -11.04
N GLU A 41 -16.40 6.22 -10.11
CA GLU A 41 -17.75 6.66 -9.76
C GLU A 41 -17.70 7.83 -8.78
N THR A 42 -16.89 7.71 -7.73
CA THR A 42 -16.80 8.70 -6.66
C THR A 42 -15.60 9.64 -6.82
N GLU A 43 -14.65 9.32 -7.70
CA GLU A 43 -13.36 10.01 -7.86
C GLU A 43 -12.54 10.10 -6.56
N ARG A 44 -12.85 9.24 -5.57
CA ARG A 44 -12.14 9.13 -4.29
C ARG A 44 -11.11 8.01 -4.31
N TRP A 45 -10.07 8.19 -3.51
CA TRP A 45 -9.04 7.18 -3.30
C TRP A 45 -9.45 6.21 -2.18
N PHE A 46 -9.12 4.93 -2.36
CA PHE A 46 -9.47 3.88 -1.42
C PHE A 46 -8.43 2.75 -1.40
N PHE A 47 -8.38 2.01 -0.29
CA PHE A 47 -7.67 0.75 -0.21
C PHE A 47 -8.45 -0.35 -0.92
N PRO A 48 -7.82 -1.26 -1.69
CA PRO A 48 -8.50 -2.37 -2.34
C PRO A 48 -9.35 -3.19 -1.36
N HIS A 49 -10.67 -3.17 -1.53
CA HIS A 49 -11.61 -3.91 -0.69
C HIS A 49 -12.81 -4.39 -1.51
N VAL A 50 -13.52 -5.38 -0.96
CA VAL A 50 -14.72 -5.95 -1.57
C VAL A 50 -15.77 -6.20 -0.49
N PRO A 51 -17.07 -6.19 -0.81
CA PRO A 51 -18.11 -6.54 0.15
C PRO A 51 -17.89 -7.96 0.69
N HIS A 52 -18.07 -8.13 2.00
CA HIS A 52 -17.97 -9.43 2.65
C HIS A 52 -19.16 -10.32 2.25
N ALA A 53 -18.88 -11.55 1.83
CA ALA A 53 -19.88 -12.53 1.45
C ALA A 53 -20.26 -13.45 2.62
N ALA A 54 -21.48 -13.98 2.61
CA ALA A 54 -21.85 -14.98 3.60
C ALA A 54 -20.97 -16.24 3.47
N ARG A 55 -20.53 -16.79 4.62
CA ARG A 55 -19.73 -18.02 4.73
C ARG A 55 -18.26 -17.92 4.28
N GLU A 56 -17.72 -16.72 4.13
CA GLU A 56 -16.27 -16.52 4.01
C GLU A 56 -15.70 -15.95 5.33
N THR A 57 -14.40 -16.12 5.57
CA THR A 57 -13.68 -15.40 6.63
C THR A 57 -13.23 -14.03 6.10
N LEU A 58 -12.94 -13.08 6.99
CA LEU A 58 -12.37 -11.79 6.56
C LEU A 58 -11.08 -11.95 5.75
N ARG A 59 -10.26 -12.96 6.10
CA ARG A 59 -9.08 -13.29 5.32
C ARG A 59 -9.42 -13.75 3.91
N GLN A 60 -10.41 -14.63 3.74
CA GLN A 60 -10.88 -15.05 2.42
C GLN A 60 -11.47 -13.89 1.61
N THR A 61 -12.17 -12.95 2.26
CA THR A 61 -12.60 -11.70 1.63
C THR A 61 -11.41 -10.90 1.09
N CYS A 62 -10.32 -10.79 1.86
CA CYS A 62 -9.13 -10.06 1.46
C CYS A 62 -8.33 -10.78 0.36
N GLU A 63 -8.24 -12.12 0.40
CA GLU A 63 -7.69 -12.94 -0.69
C GLU A 63 -8.47 -12.69 -2.00
N ARG A 64 -9.80 -12.68 -1.94
CA ARG A 64 -10.65 -12.35 -3.09
C ARG A 64 -10.49 -10.90 -3.56
N ALA A 65 -10.31 -9.95 -2.64
CA ALA A 65 -9.99 -8.56 -3.00
C ALA A 65 -8.67 -8.50 -3.77
N LEU A 66 -7.62 -9.17 -3.28
CA LEU A 66 -6.32 -9.22 -3.94
C LEU A 66 -6.44 -9.78 -5.36
N GLU A 67 -7.14 -10.90 -5.55
CA GLU A 67 -7.39 -11.49 -6.88
C GLU A 67 -8.21 -10.58 -7.80
N THR A 68 -9.13 -9.80 -7.23
CA THR A 68 -9.97 -8.86 -7.97
C THR A 68 -9.12 -7.72 -8.52
N PHE A 69 -8.27 -7.10 -7.70
CA PHE A 69 -7.57 -5.86 -8.05
C PHE A 69 -6.17 -6.06 -8.61
N VAL A 70 -5.47 -7.15 -8.26
CA VAL A 70 -4.08 -7.41 -8.66
C VAL A 70 -4.00 -8.65 -9.54
N ASP A 71 -3.18 -8.60 -10.59
CA ASP A 71 -2.86 -9.76 -11.43
C ASP A 71 -2.01 -10.78 -10.65
N HIS A 72 -2.71 -11.66 -9.93
CA HIS A 72 -2.12 -12.65 -9.02
C HIS A 72 -1.20 -13.67 -9.74
N GLY A 73 -1.28 -13.80 -11.07
CA GLY A 73 -0.45 -14.75 -11.82
C GLY A 73 1.05 -14.42 -11.85
N LYS A 74 1.46 -13.24 -11.36
CA LYS A 74 2.85 -12.74 -11.43
C LYS A 74 3.40 -12.26 -10.10
N VAL A 75 2.69 -12.50 -9.01
CA VAL A 75 3.09 -12.06 -7.67
C VAL A 75 2.95 -13.18 -6.67
N GLU A 76 3.81 -13.16 -5.67
CA GLU A 76 3.73 -13.99 -4.47
C GLU A 76 3.51 -13.04 -3.29
N THR A 77 2.47 -13.30 -2.51
CA THR A 77 2.05 -12.46 -1.39
C THR A 77 1.93 -13.26 -0.11
N PHE A 78 2.15 -12.59 1.03
CA PHE A 78 2.04 -13.19 2.35
C PHE A 78 1.08 -12.38 3.23
N PHE A 79 0.10 -13.05 3.81
CA PHE A 79 -0.86 -12.44 4.73
C PHE A 79 -0.29 -12.44 6.15
N ILE A 80 -0.26 -11.27 6.78
CA ILE A 80 0.22 -11.12 8.16
C ILE A 80 -0.94 -11.39 9.12
N GLY A 81 -0.96 -12.60 9.68
CA GLY A 81 -1.97 -13.03 10.63
C GLY A 81 -3.34 -13.31 9.99
N ASN A 82 -4.34 -13.59 10.84
CA ASN A 82 -5.69 -13.93 10.40
C ASN A 82 -6.75 -12.86 10.76
N GLY A 83 -6.35 -11.82 11.50
CA GLY A 83 -7.25 -10.77 11.98
C GLY A 83 -6.98 -9.41 11.32
N PRO A 84 -7.96 -8.50 11.33
CA PRO A 84 -7.76 -7.15 10.85
C PRO A 84 -6.82 -6.36 11.77
N CYS A 85 -6.00 -5.50 11.19
CA CYS A 85 -5.17 -4.55 11.93
C CYS A 85 -5.84 -3.19 12.11
N GLY A 86 -6.82 -2.86 11.26
CA GLY A 86 -7.52 -1.58 11.31
C GLY A 86 -8.90 -1.61 10.67
N MET A 87 -9.59 -0.49 10.79
CA MET A 87 -10.95 -0.31 10.30
C MET A 87 -11.15 1.15 9.84
N LEU A 88 -11.73 1.33 8.65
CA LEU A 88 -12.10 2.64 8.11
C LEU A 88 -13.61 2.71 7.87
N PRO A 89 -14.29 3.80 8.24
CA PRO A 89 -15.69 3.98 7.87
C PRO A 89 -15.83 4.18 6.35
N VAL A 90 -16.89 3.62 5.76
CA VAL A 90 -17.24 3.89 4.36
C VAL A 90 -17.98 5.23 4.31
N GLU A 91 -17.43 6.20 3.58
CA GLU A 91 -17.96 7.57 3.55
C GLU A 91 -19.25 7.71 2.70
N ASP A 92 -19.47 6.85 1.70
CA ASP A 92 -20.48 7.08 0.65
C ASP A 92 -21.76 6.21 0.74
N GLU A 93 -21.75 5.05 1.40
CA GLU A 93 -22.84 4.06 1.26
C GLU A 93 -23.67 3.77 2.52
N GLY A 94 -23.41 4.45 3.63
CA GLY A 94 -24.18 4.27 4.87
C GLY A 94 -23.81 2.99 5.64
N ASN A 95 -23.40 3.16 6.90
CA ASN A 95 -23.10 2.11 7.87
C ASN A 95 -22.34 0.89 7.33
N GLY A 96 -21.16 1.13 6.77
CA GLY A 96 -20.19 0.11 6.40
C GLY A 96 -18.81 0.41 7.00
N ASN A 97 -18.06 -0.64 7.31
CA ASN A 97 -16.68 -0.53 7.78
C ASN A 97 -15.79 -1.39 6.88
N VAL A 98 -14.70 -0.81 6.39
CA VAL A 98 -13.63 -1.54 5.68
C VAL A 98 -12.63 -2.02 6.70
N PHE A 99 -12.52 -3.34 6.86
CA PHE A 99 -11.49 -3.94 7.70
C PHE A 99 -10.20 -4.13 6.90
N LEU A 100 -9.09 -3.62 7.43
CA LEU A 100 -7.78 -3.67 6.80
C LEU A 100 -7.01 -4.88 7.33
N ILE A 101 -6.51 -5.72 6.41
CA ILE A 101 -5.64 -6.86 6.71
C ILE A 101 -4.30 -6.60 6.01
N PRO A 102 -3.16 -6.68 6.71
CA PRO A 102 -1.86 -6.45 6.10
C PRO A 102 -1.45 -7.62 5.20
N VAL A 103 -1.05 -7.30 3.97
CA VAL A 103 -0.55 -8.25 2.97
C VAL A 103 0.76 -7.74 2.40
N GLU A 104 1.81 -8.53 2.49
CA GLU A 104 3.12 -8.21 1.95
C GLU A 104 3.33 -8.82 0.57
N LEU A 105 3.93 -8.05 -0.33
CA LEU A 105 4.45 -8.54 -1.59
C LEU A 105 5.83 -9.16 -1.34
N ILE A 106 5.94 -10.48 -1.48
CA ILE A 106 7.19 -11.22 -1.30
C ILE A 106 8.02 -11.20 -2.58
N LYS A 107 7.37 -11.40 -3.73
CA LYS A 107 8.04 -11.50 -5.02
C LYS A 107 7.14 -11.07 -6.16
N GLY A 108 7.76 -10.57 -7.22
CA GLY A 108 7.10 -10.26 -8.48
C GLY A 108 6.93 -8.76 -8.70
N SER A 109 6.14 -8.42 -9.71
CA SER A 109 5.84 -7.02 -10.02
C SER A 109 4.32 -6.87 -10.09
N PRO A 110 3.69 -6.30 -9.06
CA PRO A 110 2.24 -6.20 -9.00
C PRO A 110 1.76 -5.30 -10.13
N ARG A 111 0.71 -5.73 -10.79
CA ARG A 111 0.00 -4.98 -11.82
C ARG A 111 -1.48 -5.06 -11.51
N LEU A 112 -2.20 -4.00 -11.82
CA LEU A 112 -3.65 -4.05 -11.71
C LEU A 112 -4.23 -5.10 -12.63
N ASN A 113 -5.25 -5.80 -12.13
CA ASN A 113 -6.03 -6.72 -12.91
C ASN A 113 -6.82 -5.93 -13.97
N LYS A 114 -6.76 -6.36 -15.24
CA LYS A 114 -7.47 -5.65 -16.32
C LYS A 114 -8.99 -5.58 -16.11
N LYS A 115 -9.54 -6.48 -15.30
CA LYS A 115 -10.98 -6.51 -14.96
C LYS A 115 -11.46 -5.29 -14.18
N VAL A 116 -10.57 -4.57 -13.48
CA VAL A 116 -10.97 -3.38 -12.70
C VAL A 116 -10.88 -2.08 -13.50
N ALA A 117 -10.49 -2.16 -14.77
CA ALA A 117 -10.36 -0.99 -15.64
C ALA A 117 -11.67 -0.23 -15.82
N ASP A 118 -12.83 -0.87 -15.63
CA ASP A 118 -14.14 -0.22 -15.74
C ASP A 118 -14.57 0.52 -14.47
N SER A 119 -14.02 0.17 -13.31
CA SER A 119 -14.38 0.78 -12.00
C SER A 119 -13.28 1.67 -11.40
N VAL A 120 -12.04 1.54 -11.88
CA VAL A 120 -10.87 2.27 -11.35
C VAL A 120 -10.32 3.24 -12.40
N SER A 121 -10.22 4.54 -12.06
CA SER A 121 -9.66 5.59 -12.94
C SER A 121 -8.15 5.69 -12.84
N ASP A 122 -7.58 5.45 -11.67
CA ASP A 122 -6.14 5.57 -11.42
C ASP A 122 -5.67 4.68 -10.25
N PHE A 123 -4.36 4.56 -10.07
CA PHE A 123 -3.76 3.90 -8.91
C PHE A 123 -2.40 4.50 -8.55
N ALA A 124 -1.99 4.28 -7.31
CA ALA A 124 -0.68 4.69 -6.82
C ALA A 124 -0.14 3.73 -5.76
N TRP A 125 1.17 3.58 -5.73
CA TRP A 125 1.95 3.02 -4.63
C TRP A 125 2.43 4.17 -3.77
N VAL A 126 1.90 4.26 -2.55
CA VAL A 126 1.96 5.46 -1.69
C VAL A 126 2.67 5.13 -0.40
N ALA A 127 3.64 5.96 -0.01
CA ALA A 127 4.29 5.85 1.28
C ALA A 127 3.44 6.52 2.38
N LYS A 128 3.67 6.16 3.64
CA LYS A 128 2.87 6.64 4.77
C LYS A 128 2.81 8.18 4.85
N ASP A 129 3.93 8.86 4.66
CA ASP A 129 4.06 10.33 4.68
C ASP A 129 3.34 11.02 3.51
N GLU A 130 3.05 10.31 2.43
CA GLU A 130 2.31 10.81 1.26
C GLU A 130 0.80 10.56 1.39
N MET A 131 0.37 9.71 2.34
CA MET A 131 -1.04 9.35 2.56
C MET A 131 -1.99 10.54 2.73
N PRO A 132 -1.61 11.66 3.40
CA PRO A 132 -2.46 12.83 3.52
C PRO A 132 -2.87 13.49 2.19
N GLU A 133 -2.13 13.25 1.10
CA GLU A 133 -2.48 13.76 -0.24
C GLU A 133 -3.69 13.04 -0.86
N TYR A 134 -4.05 11.86 -0.34
CA TYR A 134 -5.04 10.96 -0.95
C TYR A 134 -6.39 10.92 -0.23
N PHE A 135 -6.41 11.22 1.07
CA PHE A 135 -7.61 11.21 1.88
C PHE A 135 -7.95 12.62 2.34
N GLU A 136 -9.23 13.01 2.28
CA GLU A 136 -9.67 14.37 2.64
C GLU A 136 -9.90 14.51 4.15
N SER A 137 -10.49 13.50 4.78
CA SER A 137 -10.81 13.49 6.20
C SER A 137 -9.57 13.53 7.08
N GLN A 138 -9.47 14.53 7.95
CA GLN A 138 -8.38 14.63 8.92
C GLN A 138 -8.38 13.46 9.91
N GLU A 139 -9.57 12.99 10.30
CA GLU A 139 -9.70 11.81 11.17
C GLU A 139 -9.10 10.56 10.52
N THR A 140 -9.40 10.36 9.22
CA THR A 140 -8.83 9.25 8.44
C THR A 140 -7.31 9.37 8.33
N ARG A 141 -6.78 10.58 8.09
CA ARG A 141 -5.32 10.83 8.04
C ARG A 141 -4.64 10.48 9.35
N ASP A 142 -5.16 11.01 10.47
CA ASP A 142 -4.60 10.77 11.81
C ASP A 142 -4.68 9.29 12.21
N TYR A 143 -5.74 8.61 11.77
CA TYR A 143 -5.90 7.18 12.01
C TYR A 143 -4.89 6.35 11.20
N LEU A 144 -4.73 6.64 9.91
CA LEU A 144 -3.77 5.96 9.05
C LEU A 144 -2.33 6.21 9.47
N ASP A 145 -2.01 7.41 9.97
CA ASP A 145 -0.69 7.71 10.54
C ASP A 145 -0.35 6.83 11.75
N LYS A 146 -1.33 6.49 12.58
CA LYS A 146 -1.13 5.57 13.73
C LYS A 146 -1.11 4.10 13.32
N LEU A 147 -1.86 3.76 12.27
CA LEU A 147 -2.06 2.37 11.85
C LEU A 147 -0.92 1.84 10.97
N LEU A 148 -0.46 2.65 10.02
CA LEU A 148 0.47 2.20 8.98
C LEU A 148 1.91 2.21 9.49
N GLN A 149 2.64 1.17 9.11
CA GLN A 149 4.06 1.03 9.42
C GLN A 149 4.89 2.03 8.61
N ASP A 150 5.92 2.57 9.26
CA ASP A 150 6.93 3.42 8.68
C ASP A 150 8.34 2.83 8.83
N LYS A 151 9.28 3.32 8.02
CA LYS A 151 10.70 2.98 8.17
C LYS A 151 11.27 3.38 9.54
N SER A 152 10.75 4.45 10.15
CA SER A 152 11.19 4.90 11.47
C SER A 152 10.85 3.91 12.59
N ASP A 153 9.84 3.06 12.40
CA ASP A 153 9.45 2.02 13.37
C ASP A 153 10.55 0.96 13.56
N TYR A 154 11.39 0.76 12.54
CA TYR A 154 12.44 -0.26 12.55
C TYR A 154 13.82 0.28 12.92
N TYR A 155 14.14 1.49 12.45
CA TYR A 155 15.48 2.06 12.62
C TYR A 155 15.57 3.06 13.78
N GLY A 156 14.45 3.33 14.45
CA GLY A 156 14.33 4.42 15.43
C GLY A 156 14.35 5.78 14.74
N SER A 157 13.68 6.77 15.33
CA SER A 157 13.88 8.16 14.91
C SER A 157 15.33 8.52 15.21
N GLY A 158 16.20 8.48 14.20
CA GLY A 158 17.55 9.00 14.28
C GLY A 158 17.51 10.50 14.50
N THR A 159 17.19 10.96 15.71
CA THR A 159 17.50 12.30 16.15
C THR A 159 19.01 12.36 16.32
N SER A 160 19.72 12.53 15.20
CA SER A 160 21.00 13.18 15.22
C SER A 160 20.72 14.64 15.58
N GLN A 161 20.57 14.90 16.89
CA GLN A 161 20.82 16.23 17.41
C GLN A 161 22.31 16.48 17.17
N ALA A 162 22.62 17.18 16.09
CA ALA A 162 23.93 17.79 15.92
C ALA A 162 24.04 18.89 17.00
N HIS A 163 25.11 18.79 17.79
CA HIS A 163 25.53 19.76 18.80
C HIS A 163 25.71 21.17 18.25
#